data_AF-A0A1E3ADV8-F1
#
_entry.id   AF-A0A1E3ADV8-F1
#
_cell.length_a   1.000
_cell.length_b   1.000
_cell.length_c   1.000
_cell.angle_alpha   90.00
_cell.angle_beta   90.00
_cell.angle_gamma   90.00
#
_symmetry.space_group_name_H-M   'P 1'
#
loop_
_entity.id
_entity.type
_entity.pdbx_description
1 polymer ?
#
loop_
_entity_poly.entity_id
_entity_poly.type
_entity_poly.pdbx_seq_one_letter_code
_entity_poly.pdbx_strand_id
1 'polypeptide(L)' 'MSMRRIYRKVAKEYGVTPKEVRQEIQHCITAAYTDPLNQNEITKAYQKRVPCKGSIPTPEEFLRYMADNVTQEDS' A
#
# COMPACT_ATOMS: atom_id res chain seq x y z
N MET A 1 -8.64 4.20 10.96
CA MET A 1 -9.09 3.25 9.89
C MET A 1 -9.01 1.79 10.38
N SER A 2 -10.04 0.95 10.16
CA SER A 2 -9.99 -0.49 10.54
C SER A 2 -9.64 -1.37 9.35
N MET A 3 -8.39 -1.86 9.30
CA MET A 3 -7.91 -2.64 8.15
C MET A 3 -8.71 -3.93 7.93
N ARG A 4 -9.07 -4.60 9.04
CA ARG A 4 -9.91 -5.81 9.02
C ARG A 4 -11.28 -5.58 8.37
N ARG A 5 -11.84 -4.37 8.42
CA ARG A 5 -13.10 -4.05 7.74
C ARG A 5 -12.89 -3.81 6.25
N ILE A 6 -11.77 -3.18 5.87
CA ILE A 6 -11.42 -2.90 4.47
C ILE A 6 -11.18 -4.21 3.71
N TYR A 7 -10.29 -5.07 4.21
CA TYR A 7 -10.01 -6.35 3.54
C TYR A 7 -11.27 -7.20 3.41
N ARG A 8 -12.17 -7.21 4.40
CA ARG A 8 -13.44 -7.94 4.31
C ARG A 8 -14.42 -7.35 3.29
N LYS A 9 -14.48 -6.03 3.14
CA LYS A 9 -15.33 -5.40 2.13
C LYS A 9 -14.88 -5.75 0.72
N VAL A 10 -13.59 -5.55 0.44
CA VAL A 10 -12.97 -5.89 -0.86
C VAL A 10 -13.11 -7.38 -1.14
N ALA A 11 -12.79 -8.24 -0.16
CA ALA A 11 -12.93 -9.68 -0.29
C ALA A 11 -14.36 -10.10 -0.69
N LYS A 12 -15.38 -9.53 -0.03
CA LYS A 12 -16.79 -9.82 -0.35
C LYS A 12 -17.18 -9.37 -1.76
N GLU A 13 -16.68 -8.21 -2.19
CA GLU A 13 -16.99 -7.64 -3.51
C GLU A 13 -16.42 -8.48 -4.66
N TYR A 14 -15.18 -8.95 -4.52
CA TYR A 14 -14.50 -9.74 -5.53
C TYR A 14 -14.64 -11.26 -5.36
N GLY A 15 -15.40 -11.73 -4.35
CA GLY A 15 -15.59 -13.16 -4.08
C GLY A 15 -14.33 -13.90 -3.61
N VAL A 16 -13.36 -13.18 -3.05
CA VAL A 16 -12.09 -13.72 -2.55
C VAL A 16 -12.03 -13.68 -1.02
N THR A 17 -10.95 -14.15 -0.43
CA THR A 17 -10.72 -14.08 1.03
C THR A 17 -9.99 -12.79 1.43
N PRO A 18 -10.18 -12.29 2.67
CA PRO A 18 -9.42 -11.15 3.17
C PRO A 18 -7.89 -11.36 3.17
N LYS A 19 -7.46 -12.63 3.24
CA LYS A 19 -6.04 -13.00 3.20
C LYS A 19 -5.46 -12.80 1.79
N GLU A 20 -6.16 -13.26 0.76
CA GLU A 20 -5.77 -13.07 -0.64
C GLU A 20 -5.68 -11.59 -0.97
N VAL A 21 -6.66 -10.79 -0.56
CA VAL A 21 -6.62 -9.33 -0.74
C VAL A 21 -5.35 -8.72 -0.14
N ARG A 22 -4.99 -9.12 1.09
CA ARG A 22 -3.79 -8.62 1.75
C ARG A 22 -2.52 -9.06 1.01
N GLN A 23 -2.47 -10.32 0.56
CA GLN A 23 -1.32 -10.87 -0.17
C GLN A 23 -1.11 -10.13 -1.49
N GLU A 24 -2.18 -9.84 -2.22
CA GLU A 24 -2.10 -9.15 -3.50
C GLU A 24 -1.72 -7.68 -3.36
N ILE A 25 -2.19 -7.01 -2.32
CA ILE A 25 -1.70 -5.65 -2.02
C ILE A 25 -0.19 -5.70 -1.71
N GLN A 26 0.27 -6.65 -0.89
CA GLN A 26 1.70 -6.78 -0.60
C GLN A 26 2.50 -7.11 -1.87
N HIS A 27 1.98 -7.96 -2.75
CA HIS A 27 2.62 -8.31 -4.01
C HIS A 27 2.78 -7.09 -4.90
N CYS A 28 1.72 -6.31 -5.09
CA CYS A 28 1.75 -5.07 -5.87
C CYS A 28 2.74 -4.03 -5.30
N ILE A 29 2.75 -3.84 -3.98
CA ILE A 29 3.73 -2.97 -3.31
C ILE A 29 5.15 -3.48 -3.56
N THR A 30 5.38 -4.78 -3.41
CA THR A 30 6.70 -5.38 -3.61
C THR A 30 7.16 -5.18 -5.05
N ALA A 31 6.31 -5.49 -6.02
CA ALA A 31 6.58 -5.28 -7.44
C ALA A 31 6.96 -3.80 -7.71
N ALA A 32 6.19 -2.85 -7.19
CA ALA A 32 6.47 -1.42 -7.37
C ALA A 32 7.82 -0.98 -6.78
N TYR A 33 8.24 -1.54 -5.64
CA TYR A 33 9.52 -1.22 -4.99
C TYR A 33 10.72 -1.94 -5.61
N THR A 34 10.49 -3.09 -6.25
CA THR A 34 11.56 -3.87 -6.91
C THR A 34 11.70 -3.57 -8.40
N ASP A 35 10.72 -2.93 -9.02
CA ASP A 35 10.73 -2.59 -10.45
C ASP A 35 11.95 -1.71 -10.79
N PRO A 36 12.84 -2.15 -11.71
CA PRO A 36 13.98 -1.35 -12.16
C PRO A 36 13.60 0.04 -12.67
N LEU A 37 12.42 0.20 -13.27
CA LEU A 37 11.93 1.49 -13.80
C LEU A 37 11.62 2.49 -12.67
N ASN A 38 11.33 1.99 -11.49
CA ASN A 38 11.03 2.80 -10.29
C ASN A 38 12.29 3.13 -9.47
N GLN A 39 13.48 2.75 -9.94
CA GLN A 39 14.74 3.03 -9.24
C GLN A 39 15.32 4.42 -9.50
N ASN A 40 14.61 5.27 -10.24
CA ASN A 40 15.00 6.66 -10.44
C ASN A 40 14.91 7.47 -9.12
N GLU A 41 15.64 8.59 -9.05
CA GLU A 41 15.76 9.36 -7.79
C GLU A 41 14.43 9.94 -7.32
N ILE A 42 13.57 10.37 -8.26
CA ILE A 42 12.29 10.98 -7.95
C ILE A 42 11.36 9.95 -7.30
N THR A 43 11.19 8.79 -7.93
CA THR A 43 10.34 7.70 -7.42
C THR A 43 10.87 7.19 -6.07
N LYS A 44 12.18 7.04 -5.91
CA LYS A 44 12.79 6.68 -4.62
C LYS A 44 12.53 7.73 -3.54
N ALA A 45 12.57 9.02 -3.87
CA ALA A 45 12.27 10.08 -2.91
C ALA A 45 10.82 10.00 -2.41
N TYR A 46 9.85 9.73 -3.29
CA TYR A 46 8.46 9.52 -2.90
C TYR A 46 8.26 8.22 -2.10
N GLN A 47 8.87 7.11 -2.52
CA GLN A 47 8.82 5.84 -1.80
C GLN A 47 9.35 5.98 -0.36
N LYS A 48 10.43 6.73 -0.15
CA LYS A 48 11.00 7.01 1.18
C LYS A 48 10.10 7.83 2.10
N ARG A 49 9.08 8.53 1.58
CA ARG A 49 8.11 9.25 2.41
C ARG A 49 7.14 8.32 3.12
N VAL A 50 6.90 7.12 2.56
CA VAL A 50 6.04 6.12 3.18
C VAL A 50 6.74 5.57 4.42
N PRO A 51 6.15 5.67 5.62
CA PRO A 51 6.69 5.07 6.83
C PRO A 51 6.90 3.58 6.62
N CYS A 52 8.13 3.11 6.76
CA CYS A 52 8.49 1.73 6.54
C CYS A 52 9.53 1.31 7.58
N LYS A 53 9.23 0.26 8.36
CA LYS A 53 10.19 -0.30 9.33
C LYS A 53 11.30 -1.11 8.67
N GLY A 54 11.08 -1.61 7.45
CA GLY A 54 12.04 -2.40 6.67
C GLY A 54 12.41 -1.73 5.35
N SER A 55 12.65 -2.53 4.31
CA SER A 55 12.96 -2.02 2.96
C SER A 55 11.72 -1.79 2.09
N ILE A 56 10.65 -2.58 2.32
CA ILE A 56 9.39 -2.53 1.58
C ILE A 56 8.26 -2.41 2.61
N PRO A 57 7.35 -1.43 2.48
CA PRO A 57 6.30 -1.23 3.46
C PRO A 57 5.28 -2.37 3.44
N THR A 58 4.66 -2.60 4.57
CA THR A 58 3.49 -3.47 4.67
C THR A 58 2.25 -2.80 4.07
N PRO A 59 1.23 -3.57 3.65
CA PRO A 59 -0.06 -3.04 3.24
C PRO A 59 -0.65 -2.09 4.28
N GLU A 60 -0.47 -2.40 5.56
CA GLU A 60 -0.98 -1.59 6.66
C GLU A 60 -0.29 -0.23 6.79
N GLU A 61 1.04 -0.18 6.65
CA GLU A 61 1.82 1.05 6.64
C GLU A 61 1.50 1.91 5.42
N PHE A 62 1.49 1.30 4.24
CA PHE A 62 1.24 1.98 2.98
C PHE A 62 -0.17 2.59 2.92
N LEU A 63 -1.21 1.79 3.20
CA LEU A 63 -2.59 2.27 3.15
C LEU A 63 -2.90 3.32 4.21
N ARG A 64 -2.24 3.27 5.37
CA ARG A 64 -2.41 4.30 6.40
C ARG A 64 -1.82 5.62 5.94
N TYR A 65 -0.58 5.60 5.44
CA TYR A 65 0.04 6.79 4.88
C TYR A 65 -0.79 7.39 3.75
N MET A 66 -1.24 6.56 2.79
CA MET A 66 -2.06 7.04 1.68
C MET A 66 -3.37 7.65 2.16
N ALA A 67 -4.07 7.02 3.11
CA ALA A 67 -5.31 7.58 3.66
C ALA A 67 -5.10 8.96 4.32
N ASP A 68 -3.95 9.17 4.98
CA ASP A 68 -3.62 10.44 5.64
C ASP A 68 -3.16 11.53 4.64
N ASN A 69 -2.67 11.15 3.46
CA ASN A 69 -2.23 12.08 2.40
C ASN A 69 -3.37 12.46 1.45
N VAL A 70 -4.30 11.55 1.16
CA VAL A 70 -5.48 11.85 0.32
C VAL A 70 -6.34 12.95 0.95
N THR A 71 -6.38 13.04 2.29
CA THR A 71 -7.11 14.12 2.98
C THR A 71 -6.43 15.49 2.92
N GLN A 72 -5.19 15.59 2.45
CA GLN A 72 -4.43 16.85 2.41
C GLN A 72 -4.40 17.51 1.03
N GLU A 73 -4.79 16.81 -0.04
CA GLU A 73 -4.86 17.40 -1.40
C GLU A 73 -6.15 18.21 -1.65
N ASP A 74 -7.15 18.11 -0.76
CA ASP A 74 -8.44 18.82 -0.84
C ASP A 74 -8.55 20.05 0.11
N SER A 75 -7.44 20.60 0.63
CA SER A 75 -7.44 21.78 1.54
C SER A 75 -6.67 22.98 1.02
#